data_AF-A0A2W4P1W7-F1
#
_entry.id   AF-A0A2W4P1W7-F1
#
_cell.length_a   1.000
_cell.length_b   1.000
_cell.length_c   1.000
_cell.angle_alpha   90.00
_cell.angle_beta   90.00
_cell.angle_gamma   90.00
#
_symmetry.space_group_name_H-M   'P 1'
#
loop_
_entity.id
_entity.type
_entity.pdbx_description
1 polymer ?
#
loop_
_entity_poly.entity_id
_entity_poly.type
_entity_poly.pdbx_seq_one_letter_code
_entity_poly.pdbx_strand_id
1 'polypeptide(L)'
;VKIHIPSCANDRLVFYNQFVIKQFPDYVKYIMMVMKTLNMDQQTSQVVLWGYLGKNSPHYHEFYKYINNVMFGARPRFLQFGYPFDEIQDHQYLDLYGMHLLE
;
A
#
# COMPACT_ATOMS: atom_id res chain seq x y z
N VAL A 1 -13.00 -3.59 8.46
CA VAL A 1 -12.25 -3.25 7.23
C VAL A 1 -11.23 -4.36 6.97
N LYS A 2 -10.86 -4.62 5.71
CA LYS A 2 -9.78 -5.56 5.38
C LYS A 2 -8.57 -4.80 4.85
N ILE A 3 -7.38 -5.29 5.15
CA ILE A 3 -6.14 -4.90 4.46
C ILE A 3 -5.82 -5.97 3.43
N HIS A 4 -5.43 -5.54 2.23
CA HIS A 4 -4.95 -6.38 1.15
C HIS A 4 -3.43 -6.22 1.06
N ILE A 5 -2.68 -7.32 1.09
CA ILE A 5 -1.22 -7.30 1.07
C ILE A 5 -0.72 -8.16 -0.11
N PRO A 6 -0.56 -7.55 -1.30
CA PRO A 6 0.19 -8.15 -2.40
C PRO A 6 1.70 -7.98 -2.19
N SER A 7 2.48 -8.93 -2.70
CA SER A 7 3.93 -8.81 -2.85
C SER A 7 4.33 -9.18 -4.26
N CYS A 8 5.16 -8.36 -4.89
CA CYS A 8 5.61 -8.56 -6.27
C CYS A 8 7.14 -8.65 -6.32
N ALA A 9 7.65 -9.54 -7.17
CA ALA A 9 9.07 -9.64 -7.50
C ALA A 9 9.22 -9.84 -9.01
N ASN A 10 10.07 -9.03 -9.65
CA ASN A 10 10.30 -9.07 -11.11
C ASN A 10 8.98 -9.04 -11.91
N ASP A 11 8.13 -8.05 -11.61
CA ASP A 11 6.80 -7.85 -12.24
C ASP A 11 5.84 -9.04 -12.12
N ARG A 12 6.09 -9.96 -11.18
CA ARG A 12 5.20 -11.09 -10.88
C ARG A 12 4.66 -10.99 -9.48
N LEU A 13 3.36 -11.24 -9.32
CA LEU A 13 2.74 -11.44 -8.02
C LEU A 13 3.26 -12.75 -7.41
N VAL A 14 3.95 -12.67 -6.27
CA VAL A 14 4.51 -13.83 -5.57
C VAL A 14 3.74 -14.18 -4.30
N PHE A 15 2.98 -13.24 -3.75
CA PHE A 15 2.14 -13.46 -2.60
C PHE A 15 0.94 -12.52 -2.64
N TYR A 16 -0.19 -13.00 -2.18
CA TYR A 16 -1.35 -12.17 -1.88
C TYR A 16 -2.14 -12.78 -0.73
N ASN A 17 -2.49 -11.94 0.24
CA ASN A 17 -3.48 -12.30 1.24
C ASN A 17 -4.26 -11.07 1.71
N GLN A 18 -5.40 -11.30 2.34
CA GLN A 18 -6.20 -10.28 3.00
C GLN A 18 -6.38 -10.61 4.48
N PHE A 19 -6.34 -9.59 5.32
CA PHE A 19 -6.52 -9.73 6.76
C PHE A 19 -7.64 -8.82 7.24
N VAL A 20 -8.46 -9.32 8.17
CA VAL A 20 -9.48 -8.51 8.83
C VAL A 20 -8.80 -7.64 9.88
N ILE A 21 -8.96 -6.32 9.75
CA ILE A 21 -8.50 -5.36 10.74
C ILE A 21 -9.58 -5.18 11.80
N LYS A 22 -9.23 -5.44 13.06
CA LYS A 22 -10.11 -5.22 14.22
C LYS A 22 -9.70 -3.97 15.00
N GLN A 23 -8.41 -3.68 15.04
CA GLN A 23 -7.83 -2.54 15.77
C GLN A 23 -6.62 -1.96 15.05
N PHE A 24 -6.24 -0.74 15.41
CA PHE A 24 -5.16 -0.01 14.74
C PHE A 24 -3.80 -0.73 14.71
N PRO A 25 -3.34 -1.43 15.76
CA PRO A 25 -2.09 -2.17 15.72
C PRO A 25 -2.05 -3.32 14.70
N ASP A 26 -3.21 -3.78 14.23
CA ASP A 26 -3.29 -4.91 13.31
C ASP A 26 -2.64 -4.61 11.95
N TYR A 27 -2.65 -3.35 11.49
CA TYR A 27 -2.01 -2.95 10.22
C TYR A 27 -0.51 -3.27 10.23
N VAL A 28 0.21 -2.73 11.22
CA VAL A 28 1.66 -2.94 11.37
C VAL A 28 1.95 -4.43 11.58
N LYS A 29 1.18 -5.09 12.46
CA LYS A 29 1.33 -6.52 12.75
C LYS A 29 1.26 -7.37 11.49
N TYR A 30 0.24 -7.20 10.65
CA TYR A 30 0.06 -8.04 9.47
C TYR A 30 1.10 -7.78 8.40
N ILE A 31 1.51 -6.53 8.18
CA ILE A 31 2.57 -6.23 7.22
C ILE A 31 3.90 -6.84 7.68
N MET A 32 4.27 -6.65 8.95
CA MET A 32 5.51 -7.20 9.52
C MET A 32 5.50 -8.74 9.51
N MET A 33 4.34 -9.34 9.77
CA MET A 33 4.15 -10.79 9.66
C MET A 33 4.40 -11.27 8.23
N VAL A 34 3.81 -10.62 7.22
CA VAL A 34 4.02 -10.99 5.81
C VAL A 34 5.49 -10.81 5.41
N MET A 35 6.12 -9.71 5.77
CA MET A 35 7.55 -9.49 5.51
C MET A 35 8.41 -10.61 6.11
N LYS A 36 8.15 -10.98 7.37
CA LYS A 36 8.84 -12.10 8.02
C LYS A 36 8.60 -13.43 7.30
N THR A 37 7.36 -13.75 6.92
CA THR A 37 7.02 -14.98 6.20
C THR A 37 7.73 -15.08 4.85
N LEU A 38 7.92 -13.94 4.17
CA LEU A 38 8.58 -13.87 2.87
C LEU A 38 10.11 -13.67 2.99
N ASN A 39 10.68 -13.71 4.20
CA ASN A 39 12.10 -13.42 4.47
C ASN A 39 12.56 -12.07 3.90
N MET A 40 11.69 -11.06 3.95
CA MET A 40 11.97 -9.71 3.50
C MET A 40 12.63 -8.88 4.60
N ASP A 41 13.66 -8.12 4.20
CA ASP A 41 14.36 -7.21 5.09
C ASP A 41 13.62 -5.86 5.21
N GLN A 42 13.46 -5.37 6.44
CA GLN A 42 12.66 -4.17 6.74
C GLN A 42 13.36 -2.85 6.36
N GLN A 43 14.68 -2.88 6.21
CA GLN A 43 15.47 -1.69 5.88
C GLN A 43 15.55 -1.45 4.37
N THR A 44 15.53 -2.54 3.60
CA THR A 44 15.75 -2.52 2.15
C THR A 44 14.49 -2.76 1.33
N SER A 45 13.55 -3.58 1.83
CA SER A 45 12.31 -3.86 1.11
C SER A 45 11.43 -2.63 1.04
N GLN A 46 10.92 -2.36 -0.16
CA GLN A 46 9.96 -1.28 -0.38
C GLN A 46 8.55 -1.72 0.02
N VAL A 47 7.87 -0.87 0.79
CA VAL A 47 6.44 -1.00 1.05
C VAL A 47 5.71 0.19 0.43
N VAL A 48 4.75 -0.11 -0.45
CA VAL A 48 3.92 0.89 -1.11
C VAL A 48 2.52 0.87 -0.50
N LEU A 49 2.12 1.98 0.12
CA LEU A 49 0.81 2.14 0.75
C LEU A 49 -0.20 2.74 -0.21
N TRP A 50 -1.40 2.18 -0.20
CA TRP A 50 -2.57 2.61 -0.98
C TRP A 50 -3.78 2.74 -0.05
N GLY A 51 -4.79 3.50 -0.50
CA GLY A 51 -6.04 3.74 0.23
C GLY A 51 -6.03 5.03 1.05
N TYR A 52 -6.84 5.08 2.11
CA TYR A 52 -7.09 6.31 2.87
C TYR A 52 -6.04 6.61 3.97
N LEU A 53 -4.97 5.82 4.05
CA LEU A 53 -3.87 6.04 4.99
C LEU A 53 -3.05 7.25 4.53
N GLY A 54 -3.26 8.43 5.13
CA GLY A 54 -2.45 9.61 4.85
C GLY A 54 -1.14 9.65 5.63
N LYS A 55 -0.15 10.43 5.14
CA LYS A 55 1.14 10.71 5.82
C LYS A 55 1.01 11.23 7.24
N ASN A 56 -0.05 11.98 7.52
CA ASN A 56 -0.31 12.55 8.84
C ASN A 56 -1.05 11.59 9.78
N SER A 57 -1.36 10.36 9.33
CA SER A 57 -2.00 9.39 10.20
C SER A 57 -1.02 8.90 11.27
N PRO A 58 -1.50 8.64 12.50
CA PRO A 58 -0.69 7.96 13.51
C PRO A 58 -0.16 6.59 13.03
N HIS A 59 -0.88 5.95 12.11
CA HIS A 59 -0.48 4.68 11.49
C HIS A 59 0.81 4.81 10.70
N TYR A 60 0.92 5.84 9.86
CA TYR A 60 2.12 6.07 9.06
C TYR A 60 3.34 6.29 9.96
N HIS A 61 3.19 7.10 11.01
CA HIS A 61 4.28 7.39 11.95
C HIS A 61 4.74 6.15 12.73
N GLU A 62 3.80 5.33 13.21
CA GLU A 62 4.15 4.09 13.90
C GLU A 62 4.78 3.08 12.95
N PHE A 63 4.28 2.99 11.72
CA PHE A 63 4.79 2.08 10.70
C PHE A 63 6.21 2.43 10.25
N TYR A 64 6.52 3.72 10.11
CA TYR A 64 7.84 4.22 9.73
C TYR A 64 8.93 3.91 10.77
N LYS A 65 8.56 3.55 12.00
CA LYS A 65 9.53 3.10 13.02
C LYS A 65 10.11 1.73 12.71
N TYR A 66 9.39 0.91 11.93
CA TYR A 66 9.76 -0.47 11.66
C TYR A 66 10.28 -0.68 10.24
N ILE A 67 9.84 0.11 9.28
CA ILE A 67 10.21 -0.04 7.87
C ILE A 67 10.73 1.29 7.33
N ASN A 68 11.94 1.26 6.76
CA ASN A 68 12.62 2.48 6.33
C ASN A 68 12.18 2.96 4.95
N ASN A 69 11.75 2.04 4.08
CA ASN A 69 11.42 2.34 2.69
C ASN A 69 9.91 2.28 2.44
N VAL A 70 9.18 3.21 3.07
CA VAL A 70 7.72 3.35 2.90
C VAL A 70 7.42 4.46 1.92
N MET A 71 6.64 4.15 0.89
CA MET A 71 6.18 5.10 -0.11
C MET A 71 4.67 5.02 -0.28
N PHE A 72 4.10 6.05 -0.92
CA PHE A 72 2.71 6.03 -1.35
C PHE A 72 2.63 5.67 -2.82
N GLY A 73 1.56 4.96 -3.17
CA GLY A 73 1.19 4.73 -4.56
C GLY A 73 1.01 6.03 -5.34
N ALA A 74 1.24 5.96 -6.64
CA ALA A 74 1.04 7.08 -7.55
C ALA A 74 0.09 6.65 -8.67
N ARG A 75 -0.72 7.59 -9.16
CA ARG A 75 -1.58 7.33 -10.32
C ARG A 75 -0.72 7.02 -11.55
N PRO A 76 -1.19 6.15 -12.46
CA PRO A 76 -0.51 5.91 -13.72
C PRO A 76 -0.41 7.21 -14.52
N ARG A 77 0.81 7.64 -14.84
CA ARG A 77 1.08 8.95 -15.50
C ARG A 77 0.50 9.08 -16.91
N PHE A 78 0.20 7.96 -17.55
CA PHE A 78 -0.38 7.92 -18.89
C PHE A 78 -1.91 8.09 -18.89
N LEU A 79 -2.56 8.03 -17.72
CA LEU A 79 -3.98 8.35 -17.58
C LEU A 79 -4.15 9.84 -17.32
N GLN A 80 -5.04 10.49 -18.07
CA GLN A 80 -5.41 11.88 -17.85
C GLN A 80 -6.70 11.96 -17.03
N PHE A 81 -6.72 12.84 -16.03
CA PHE A 81 -7.87 13.07 -15.16
C PHE A 81 -8.31 14.53 -15.28
N GLY A 82 -9.61 14.78 -15.08
CA GLY A 82 -10.13 16.15 -15.00
C GLY A 82 -9.67 16.86 -13.72
N TYR A 83 -9.76 18.19 -13.70
CA TYR A 83 -9.34 19.04 -12.59
C TYR A 83 -9.86 18.65 -11.17
N PRO A 84 -11.05 18.03 -10.99
CA PRO A 84 -11.48 17.62 -9.63
C PRO A 84 -10.55 16.59 -8.99
N PHE A 85 -9.74 15.89 -9.78
CA PHE A 85 -8.78 14.91 -9.29
C PHE A 85 -7.46 15.53 -8.83
N ASP A 86 -7.26 16.84 -8.98
CA ASP A 86 -6.06 17.54 -8.48
C ASP A 86 -6.11 17.71 -6.96
N GLU A 87 -7.31 17.66 -6.37
CA GLU A 87 -7.53 17.74 -4.92
C GLU A 87 -7.45 16.38 -4.21
N ILE A 88 -7.34 15.29 -4.99
CA ILE A 88 -7.33 13.91 -4.47
C ILE A 88 -5.90 13.39 -4.41
N GLN A 89 -5.55 12.73 -3.31
CA GLN A 89 -4.22 12.13 -3.16
C GLN A 89 -4.08 10.90 -4.06
N ASP A 90 -2.98 10.82 -4.80
CA ASP A 90 -2.75 9.80 -5.84
C ASP A 90 -2.86 8.34 -5.38
N HIS A 91 -2.56 8.05 -4.12
CA HIS A 91 -2.62 6.70 -3.57
C HIS A 91 -4.03 6.27 -3.16
N GLN A 92 -5.02 7.16 -3.26
CA GLN A 92 -6.42 6.85 -3.03
C GLN A 92 -7.04 6.22 -4.29
N TYR A 93 -8.11 5.45 -4.10
CA TYR A 93 -8.93 4.93 -5.20
C TYR A 93 -8.18 4.08 -6.26
N LEU A 94 -7.15 3.33 -5.86
CA LEU A 94 -6.43 2.41 -6.75
C LEU A 94 -7.37 1.55 -7.60
N ASP A 95 -8.40 0.98 -6.96
CA ASP A 95 -9.37 0.10 -7.60
C ASP A 95 -10.13 0.81 -8.73
N LEU A 96 -10.45 2.10 -8.56
CA LEU A 96 -11.14 2.91 -9.58
C LEU A 96 -10.25 3.13 -10.81
N TYR A 97 -8.98 3.49 -10.58
CA TYR A 97 -8.03 3.77 -11.66
C TYR A 97 -7.58 2.50 -12.38
N GLY A 98 -7.54 1.36 -11.68
CA GLY A 98 -7.16 0.07 -12.23
C GLY A 98 -8.17 -0.52 -13.20
N MET A 99 -9.46 -0.15 -13.12
CA MET A 99 -10.50 -0.74 -13.98
C MET A 99 -10.22 -0.58 -15.47
N HIS A 100 -9.65 0.55 -15.90
CA HIS A 100 -9.34 0.79 -17.31
C HIS A 100 -8.05 0.10 -17.77
N LEU A 101 -7.26 -0.49 -16.86
CA LEU A 101 -6.00 -1.16 -17.17
C LEU A 101 -6.14 -2.69 -17.29
N LEU A 102 -7.34 -3.22 -17.04
CA LEU A 102 -7.62 -4.66 -17.00
C LEU A 102 -8.30 -5.17 -18.28
N GLU A 103 -8.09 -4.49 -19.41
CA GLU A 103 -8.55 -4.91 -20.75
C GLU A 103 -7.69 -6.04 -21.34
#